data_AF-A0A2W4L5Y4-F1
#
_entry.id   AF-A0A2W4L5Y4-F1
#
_cell.length_a   1.000
_cell.length_b   1.000
_cell.length_c   1.000
_cell.angle_alpha   90.00
_cell.angle_beta   90.00
_cell.angle_gamma   90.00
#
_symmetry.space_group_name_H-M   'P 1'
#
loop_
_entity.id
_entity.type
_entity.pdbx_description
1 polymer ?
#
loop_
_entity_poly.entity_id
_entity_poly.type
_entity_poly.pdbx_seq_one_letter_code
_entity_poly.pdbx_strand_id
1 'polypeptide(L)'
;MRVLFYLEPLVLHGRPFHHWSGFGRFAKICRALSEAGIDGRFLTNEALALLATAPPDQEALPTKKGLGVPAAAVSTLRQTQIAPLFDMPSAAVLEGLQRGTLAQDRVAAYGAMVRAALDGFVPDVIFTLTPADHLRAAFPDALVLHSESAAYSRFPYPYCWFLDPCGFWARSIPARFARALEGRELLPGERALLERFRGRFRACFAAMSPFGALERELRARFRRIGFLPLQYGGEPGFEASAPFRTQGELLLNVIERLPEDVALIVTEHGAAAWVGDVVDAETREFLERKYPNFRHVDLRTIEGAGQYVLHHADFVVSVSSSLGLQALLFEKPLVAIGTSHLATLATAPDLDAAIHTTGAPASEAIDRVLGWLVARYFVPERLTYEPAWLTEYLTSAIQRFRAGASPLELLPEIAPLDRLEALLFEQLDALATARFDAALANGDFTEWSRESDELRPAGWELCELHGDARVRRSWAPPGTPAARVRRRHAGGMTLLLQRIPGVERTEGAPVRLRFRARATRRTTLLTYFYLQVLDGGVHPGTPVCAHALDTEWREYQQVAVVPPLHGRRPRPGNHTEVVFALPPEAGAADFGITAVPLEPISLPPP
;
A
#
# COMPACT_ATOMS: atom_id res chain seq x y z
N MET A 1 1.12 -0.75 33.96
CA MET A 1 0.82 0.06 32.76
C MET A 1 -0.58 -0.30 32.27
N ARG A 2 -1.38 0.69 31.88
CA ARG A 2 -2.72 0.53 31.31
C ARG A 2 -2.75 1.17 29.92
N VAL A 3 -3.23 0.44 28.92
CA VAL A 3 -3.16 0.86 27.51
C VAL A 3 -4.57 0.98 26.94
N LEU A 4 -4.87 2.12 26.33
CA LEU A 4 -6.10 2.32 25.56
C LEU A 4 -5.78 2.26 24.07
N PHE A 5 -6.46 1.40 23.34
CA PHE A 5 -6.51 1.39 21.88
C PHE A 5 -7.78 2.11 21.44
N TYR A 6 -7.63 3.39 21.09
CA TYR A 6 -8.72 4.23 20.63
C TYR A 6 -8.82 4.13 19.11
N LEU A 7 -9.96 3.65 18.62
CA LEU A 7 -10.32 3.72 17.22
C LEU A 7 -11.54 4.63 17.10
N GLU A 8 -11.46 5.61 16.22
CA GLU A 8 -12.49 6.62 16.05
C GLU A 8 -13.90 6.00 15.90
N PRO A 9 -14.83 6.28 16.84
CA PRO A 9 -16.18 5.77 16.75
C PRO A 9 -17.03 6.43 15.65
N LEU A 10 -16.64 7.60 15.16
CA LEU A 10 -17.32 8.24 14.04
C LEU A 10 -17.21 7.39 12.75
N VAL A 11 -18.34 7.26 12.05
CA VAL A 11 -18.39 6.52 10.77
C VAL A 11 -17.87 7.41 9.65
N LEU A 12 -16.84 6.94 8.94
CA LEU A 12 -16.25 7.58 7.76
C LEU A 12 -16.69 6.87 6.49
N HIS A 13 -16.87 7.63 5.39
CA HIS A 13 -17.26 7.09 4.07
C HIS A 13 -18.57 6.29 4.05
N GLY A 14 -19.44 6.49 5.05
CA GLY A 14 -20.63 5.65 5.26
C GLY A 14 -20.30 4.20 5.64
N ARG A 15 -19.10 3.92 6.14
CA ARG A 15 -18.58 2.57 6.39
C ARG A 15 -18.11 2.42 7.84
N PRO A 16 -18.88 1.71 8.69
CA PRO A 16 -18.54 1.60 10.11
C PRO A 16 -17.31 0.71 10.37
N PHE A 17 -16.84 -0.03 9.35
CA PHE A 17 -15.66 -0.88 9.42
C PHE A 17 -14.39 -0.25 8.85
N HIS A 18 -14.37 1.06 8.61
CA HIS A 18 -13.25 1.76 7.97
C HIS A 18 -11.90 1.45 8.66
N HIS A 19 -11.85 1.48 9.99
CA HIS A 19 -10.64 1.20 10.77
C HIS A 19 -10.39 -0.30 11.07
N TRP A 20 -11.02 -1.25 10.38
CA TRP A 20 -10.90 -2.68 10.70
C TRP A 20 -9.46 -3.21 10.59
N SER A 21 -8.71 -2.79 9.58
CA SER A 21 -7.29 -3.17 9.42
C SER A 21 -6.44 -2.67 10.60
N GLY A 22 -6.67 -1.42 11.01
CA GLY A 22 -6.05 -0.81 12.18
C GLY A 22 -6.40 -1.54 13.48
N PHE A 23 -7.67 -1.93 13.64
CA PHE A 23 -8.12 -2.73 14.79
C PHE A 23 -7.37 -4.07 14.85
N GLY A 24 -7.29 -4.79 13.73
CA GLY A 24 -6.59 -6.08 13.66
C GLY A 24 -5.13 -5.99 14.12
N ARG A 25 -4.45 -4.88 13.80
CA ARG A 25 -3.10 -4.60 14.31
C ARG A 25 -3.11 -4.29 15.80
N PHE A 26 -3.94 -3.36 16.27
CA PHE A 26 -4.02 -3.03 17.70
C PHE A 26 -4.37 -4.25 18.56
N ALA A 27 -5.18 -5.18 18.05
CA ALA A 27 -5.43 -6.46 18.71
C ALA A 27 -4.16 -7.33 18.86
N LYS A 28 -3.27 -7.35 17.86
CA LYS A 28 -1.97 -8.04 17.96
C LYS A 28 -1.05 -7.38 18.98
N ILE A 29 -0.96 -6.04 18.97
CA ILE A 29 -0.19 -5.27 19.95
C ILE A 29 -0.73 -5.51 21.36
N CYS A 30 -2.05 -5.47 21.54
CA CYS A 30 -2.71 -5.75 22.82
C CYS A 30 -2.36 -7.15 23.34
N ARG A 31 -2.37 -8.18 22.47
CA ARG A 31 -1.98 -9.54 22.88
C ARG A 31 -0.53 -9.61 23.37
N ALA A 32 0.40 -9.01 22.62
CA ALA A 32 1.80 -8.95 23.04
C ALA A 32 1.97 -8.25 24.40
N LEU A 33 1.22 -7.18 24.66
CA LEU A 33 1.21 -6.50 25.97
C LEU A 33 0.58 -7.35 27.08
N SER A 34 -0.52 -8.04 26.80
CA SER A 34 -1.18 -8.92 27.77
C SER A 34 -0.30 -10.10 28.19
N GLU A 35 0.53 -10.63 27.28
CA GLU A 35 1.56 -11.63 27.63
C GLU A 35 2.59 -11.10 28.64
N ALA A 36 2.84 -9.79 28.64
CA ALA A 36 3.66 -9.10 29.64
C ALA A 36 2.87 -8.61 30.87
N GLY A 37 1.61 -9.03 31.03
CA GLY A 37 0.77 -8.67 32.17
C GLY A 37 0.21 -7.24 32.14
N ILE A 38 0.16 -6.60 30.97
CA ILE A 38 -0.32 -5.23 30.81
C ILE A 38 -1.81 -5.23 30.44
N ASP A 39 -2.59 -4.41 31.15
CA ASP A 39 -4.04 -4.25 30.96
C ASP A 39 -4.33 -3.38 29.73
N GLY A 40 -4.91 -3.98 28.69
CA GLY A 40 -5.26 -3.33 27.43
C GLY A 40 -6.77 -3.28 27.21
N ARG A 41 -7.29 -2.11 26.83
CA ARG A 41 -8.70 -1.90 26.48
C ARG A 41 -8.86 -1.22 25.13
N PHE A 42 -10.00 -1.41 24.51
CA PHE A 42 -10.40 -0.80 23.25
C PHE A 42 -11.57 0.15 23.46
N LEU A 43 -11.59 1.25 22.72
CA LEU A 43 -12.79 2.07 22.55
C LEU A 43 -13.00 2.31 21.06
N THR A 44 -14.20 1.99 20.56
CA THR A 44 -14.53 2.02 19.13
C THR A 44 -16.03 2.20 18.88
N ASN A 45 -16.49 2.06 17.64
CA ASN A 45 -17.92 1.96 17.32
C ASN A 45 -18.47 0.53 17.50
N GLU A 46 -19.79 0.41 17.58
CA GLU A 46 -20.46 -0.88 17.81
C GLU A 46 -20.17 -1.93 16.73
N ALA A 47 -20.02 -1.52 15.47
CA ALA A 47 -19.81 -2.46 14.38
C ALA A 47 -18.41 -3.10 14.45
N LEU A 48 -17.38 -2.30 14.72
CA LEU A 48 -16.02 -2.80 14.94
C LEU A 48 -15.95 -3.67 16.19
N ALA A 49 -16.63 -3.28 17.28
CA ALA A 49 -16.69 -4.07 18.50
C ALA A 49 -17.31 -5.45 18.25
N LEU A 50 -18.45 -5.52 17.55
CA LEU A 50 -19.11 -6.78 17.21
C LEU A 50 -18.18 -7.75 16.47
N LEU A 51 -17.46 -7.25 15.46
CA LEU A 51 -16.47 -8.06 14.73
C LEU A 51 -15.29 -8.45 15.60
N ALA A 52 -14.78 -7.52 16.41
CA ALA A 52 -13.60 -7.75 17.23
C ALA A 52 -13.83 -8.85 18.28
N THR A 53 -15.03 -8.89 18.88
CA THR A 53 -15.40 -9.85 19.91
C THR A 53 -15.82 -11.21 19.37
N ALA A 54 -16.07 -11.31 18.06
CA ALA A 54 -16.43 -12.58 17.44
C ALA A 54 -15.25 -13.58 17.51
N PRO A 55 -15.51 -14.91 17.57
CA PRO A 55 -14.47 -15.93 17.58
C PRO A 55 -13.54 -15.85 16.35
N PRO A 56 -12.23 -16.10 16.49
CA PRO A 56 -11.28 -15.99 15.37
C PRO A 56 -11.50 -16.97 14.21
N ASP A 57 -12.14 -18.09 14.49
CA ASP A 57 -12.49 -19.15 13.54
C ASP A 57 -13.84 -18.94 12.87
N GLN A 58 -14.65 -17.99 13.36
CA GLN A 58 -15.96 -17.68 12.80
C GLN A 58 -15.89 -16.50 11.82
N GLU A 59 -16.50 -16.68 10.65
CA GLU A 59 -16.80 -15.54 9.77
C GLU A 59 -17.92 -14.72 10.39
N ALA A 60 -17.56 -13.56 10.93
CA ALA A 60 -18.52 -12.62 11.51
C ALA A 60 -19.20 -11.76 10.43
N LEU A 61 -18.54 -11.58 9.28
CA LEU A 61 -19.08 -11.02 8.05
C LEU A 61 -18.45 -11.76 6.86
N PRO A 62 -19.06 -11.71 5.66
CA PRO A 62 -18.43 -12.23 4.44
C PRO A 62 -17.01 -11.64 4.34
N THR A 63 -15.99 -12.49 4.20
CA THR A 63 -14.56 -12.14 4.09
C THR A 63 -13.86 -11.57 5.32
N LYS A 64 -14.52 -11.49 6.49
CA LYS A 64 -13.89 -10.98 7.73
C LYS A 64 -14.11 -11.95 8.89
N LYS A 65 -12.99 -12.49 9.40
CA LYS A 65 -12.96 -13.31 10.61
C LYS A 65 -12.99 -12.46 11.87
N GLY A 66 -13.52 -13.00 12.95
CA GLY A 66 -13.42 -12.38 14.27
C GLY A 66 -11.97 -12.25 14.76
N LEU A 67 -11.77 -11.50 15.84
CA LEU A 67 -10.43 -11.34 16.46
C LEU A 67 -10.34 -11.94 17.87
N GLY A 68 -11.45 -12.40 18.44
CA GLY A 68 -11.51 -13.00 19.77
C GLY A 68 -11.12 -12.05 20.91
N VAL A 69 -11.30 -10.74 20.73
CA VAL A 69 -11.04 -9.77 21.81
C VAL A 69 -12.10 -9.94 22.90
N PRO A 70 -11.75 -10.03 24.19
CA PRO A 70 -12.73 -10.15 25.26
C PRO A 70 -13.72 -8.99 25.26
N ALA A 71 -15.03 -9.27 25.32
CA ALA A 71 -16.06 -8.24 25.30
C ALA A 71 -15.90 -7.21 26.44
N ALA A 72 -15.45 -7.65 27.63
CA ALA A 72 -15.18 -6.77 28.76
C ALA A 72 -14.01 -5.80 28.54
N ALA A 73 -13.16 -6.04 27.53
CA ALA A 73 -12.06 -5.16 27.14
C ALA A 73 -12.47 -4.15 26.06
N VAL A 74 -13.71 -4.17 25.56
CA VAL A 74 -14.16 -3.31 24.46
C VAL A 74 -15.30 -2.41 24.92
N SER A 75 -15.04 -1.10 24.97
CA SER A 75 -16.05 -0.05 25.14
C SER A 75 -16.52 0.48 23.79
N THR A 76 -17.75 0.97 23.72
CA THR A 76 -18.31 1.53 22.49
C THR A 76 -18.88 2.93 22.67
N LEU A 77 -18.82 3.73 21.61
CA LEU A 77 -19.59 4.96 21.45
C LEU A 77 -20.35 4.90 20.13
N ARG A 78 -21.58 5.43 20.13
CA ARG A 78 -22.44 5.48 18.95
C ARG A 78 -22.32 6.81 18.23
N GLN A 79 -22.48 6.78 16.92
CA GLN A 79 -22.60 7.97 16.08
C GLN A 79 -23.67 8.95 16.61
N THR A 80 -24.81 8.43 17.06
CA THR A 80 -25.93 9.23 17.59
C THR A 80 -25.63 9.93 18.90
N GLN A 81 -24.56 9.53 19.61
CA GLN A 81 -24.10 10.23 20.81
C GLN A 81 -23.11 11.34 20.46
N ILE A 82 -22.25 11.13 19.46
CA ILE A 82 -21.16 12.05 19.12
C ILE A 82 -21.62 13.15 18.16
N ALA A 83 -22.37 12.80 17.11
CA ALA A 83 -22.76 13.75 16.06
C ALA A 83 -23.48 15.01 16.58
N PRO A 84 -24.39 14.93 17.58
CA PRO A 84 -25.04 16.12 18.13
C PRO A 84 -24.09 17.14 18.79
N LEU A 85 -22.88 16.73 19.21
CA LEU A 85 -21.91 17.65 19.79
C LEU A 85 -21.38 18.68 18.79
N PHE A 86 -21.30 18.30 17.52
CA PHE A 86 -20.59 19.08 16.51
C PHE A 86 -21.50 19.67 15.43
N ASP A 87 -22.67 19.07 15.21
CA ASP A 87 -23.61 19.51 14.16
C ASP A 87 -22.96 19.58 12.76
N MET A 88 -22.14 18.58 12.45
CA MET A 88 -21.43 18.49 11.18
C MET A 88 -21.14 17.02 10.82
N PRO A 89 -20.85 16.71 9.55
CA PRO A 89 -20.47 15.36 9.13
C PRO A 89 -19.20 14.85 9.83
N SER A 90 -19.09 13.53 10.04
CA SER A 90 -17.94 12.89 10.70
C SER A 90 -16.58 13.33 10.14
N ALA A 91 -16.45 13.41 8.81
CA ALA A 91 -15.21 13.82 8.15
C ALA A 91 -14.83 15.27 8.52
N ALA A 92 -15.81 16.18 8.62
CA ALA A 92 -15.58 17.56 9.04
C ALA A 92 -15.19 17.67 10.52
N VAL A 93 -15.71 16.79 11.39
CA VAL A 93 -15.26 16.69 12.79
C VAL A 93 -13.78 16.30 12.83
N LEU A 94 -13.38 15.26 12.11
CA LEU A 94 -11.97 14.84 12.10
C LEU A 94 -11.05 15.86 11.44
N GLU A 95 -11.48 16.52 10.37
CA GLU A 95 -10.76 17.63 9.76
C GLU A 95 -10.56 18.77 10.78
N GLY A 96 -11.63 19.13 11.49
CA GLY A 96 -11.60 20.17 12.51
C GLY A 96 -10.71 19.82 13.71
N LEU A 97 -10.73 18.57 14.18
CA LEU A 97 -9.81 18.06 15.20
C LEU A 97 -8.36 18.11 14.69
N GLN A 98 -8.11 17.72 13.43
CA GLN A 98 -6.78 17.78 12.85
C GLN A 98 -6.26 19.22 12.74
N ARG A 99 -7.11 20.17 12.31
CA ARG A 99 -6.75 21.59 12.19
C ARG A 99 -6.76 22.35 13.52
N GLY A 100 -7.33 21.77 14.58
CA GLY A 100 -7.55 22.44 15.86
C GLY A 100 -8.57 23.59 15.77
N THR A 101 -9.53 23.51 14.86
CA THR A 101 -10.51 24.58 14.59
C THR A 101 -11.86 24.37 15.28
N LEU A 102 -12.07 23.23 15.94
CA LEU A 102 -13.29 22.98 16.70
C LEU A 102 -13.31 23.76 18.01
N ALA A 103 -14.51 24.12 18.45
CA ALA A 103 -14.72 24.78 19.74
C ALA A 103 -14.27 23.88 20.90
N GLN A 104 -13.48 24.44 21.82
CA GLN A 104 -12.81 23.67 22.88
C GLN A 104 -13.79 23.03 23.87
N ASP A 105 -14.93 23.65 24.11
CA ASP A 105 -16.02 23.10 24.93
C ASP A 105 -16.62 21.83 24.30
N ARG A 106 -16.79 21.79 22.97
CA ARG A 106 -17.24 20.61 22.23
C ARG A 106 -16.19 19.49 22.25
N VAL A 107 -14.92 19.84 22.08
CA VAL A 107 -13.80 18.89 22.18
C VAL A 107 -13.71 18.29 23.59
N ALA A 108 -13.86 19.12 24.63
CA ALA A 108 -13.87 18.68 26.03
C ALA A 108 -15.10 17.81 26.34
N ALA A 109 -16.29 18.16 25.83
CA ALA A 109 -17.49 17.35 25.96
C ALA A 109 -17.31 15.97 25.30
N TYR A 110 -16.66 15.92 24.14
CA TYR A 110 -16.35 14.65 23.50
C TYR A 110 -15.36 13.82 24.33
N GLY A 111 -14.33 14.45 24.90
CA GLY A 111 -13.42 13.81 25.84
C GLY A 111 -14.15 13.25 27.08
N ALA A 112 -15.10 14.00 27.64
CA ALA A 112 -15.91 13.54 28.77
C ALA A 112 -16.74 12.29 28.43
N MET A 113 -17.30 12.21 27.22
CA MET A 113 -17.99 10.99 26.75
C MET A 113 -17.04 9.80 26.66
N VAL A 114 -15.81 10.00 26.18
CA VAL A 114 -14.78 8.95 26.14
C VAL A 114 -14.47 8.45 27.56
N ARG A 115 -14.29 9.36 28.54
CA ARG A 115 -14.06 8.96 29.95
C ARG A 115 -15.23 8.16 30.52
N ALA A 116 -16.46 8.61 30.26
CA ALA A 116 -17.66 7.92 30.75
C ALA A 116 -17.78 6.50 30.18
N ALA A 117 -17.48 6.31 28.89
CA ALA A 117 -17.53 5.00 28.24
C ALA A 117 -16.46 4.02 28.75
N LEU A 118 -15.40 4.51 29.39
CA LEU A 118 -14.29 3.70 29.91
C LEU A 118 -14.48 3.26 31.37
N ASP A 119 -15.55 3.72 32.04
CA ASP A 119 -15.96 3.29 33.38
C ASP A 119 -14.81 3.24 34.40
N GLY A 120 -14.17 4.39 34.61
CA GLY A 120 -13.06 4.53 35.57
C GLY A 120 -11.72 3.96 35.11
N PHE A 121 -11.61 3.41 33.89
CA PHE A 121 -10.31 3.08 33.31
C PHE A 121 -9.54 4.35 32.93
N VAL A 122 -8.35 4.50 33.50
CA VAL A 122 -7.44 5.63 33.25
C VAL A 122 -6.17 5.07 32.58
N PRO A 123 -5.94 5.34 31.29
CA PRO A 123 -4.76 4.85 30.58
C PRO A 123 -3.48 5.59 31.00
N ASP A 124 -2.34 4.89 30.96
CA ASP A 124 -1.01 5.50 30.97
C ASP A 124 -0.57 5.90 29.54
N VAL A 125 -1.05 5.16 28.54
CA VAL A 125 -0.77 5.40 27.11
C VAL A 125 -2.01 5.09 26.27
N ILE A 126 -2.20 5.88 25.21
CA ILE A 126 -3.30 5.78 24.27
C ILE A 126 -2.74 5.62 22.86
N PHE A 127 -3.10 4.55 22.15
CA PHE A 127 -2.85 4.40 20.72
C PHE A 127 -4.06 4.87 19.92
N THR A 128 -3.84 5.62 18.85
CA THR A 128 -4.91 6.13 17.98
C THR A 128 -4.49 6.21 16.52
N LEU A 129 -5.48 6.06 15.63
CA LEU A 129 -5.36 6.21 14.17
C LEU A 129 -5.93 7.54 13.65
N THR A 130 -6.44 8.38 14.55
CA THR A 130 -7.12 9.65 14.23
C THR A 130 -6.65 10.81 15.10
N PRO A 131 -6.95 12.07 14.71
CA PRO A 131 -6.70 13.24 15.56
C PRO A 131 -7.30 13.06 16.95
N ALA A 132 -6.58 13.54 17.98
CA ALA A 132 -6.79 13.06 19.36
C ALA A 132 -6.89 14.17 20.41
N ASP A 133 -7.33 15.37 20.05
CA ASP A 133 -7.38 16.49 21.00
C ASP A 133 -8.37 16.26 22.15
N HIS A 134 -9.49 15.61 21.87
CA HIS A 134 -10.45 15.16 22.89
C HIS A 134 -9.85 14.09 23.82
N LEU A 135 -8.94 13.24 23.34
CA LEU A 135 -8.24 12.25 24.17
C LEU A 135 -7.24 12.90 25.11
N ARG A 136 -6.50 13.91 24.63
CA ARG A 136 -5.60 14.72 25.46
C ARG A 136 -6.37 15.51 26.52
N ALA A 137 -7.54 16.03 26.17
CA ALA A 137 -8.43 16.69 27.14
C ALA A 137 -8.98 15.69 28.18
N ALA A 138 -9.32 14.48 27.77
CA ALA A 138 -9.84 13.43 28.65
C ALA A 138 -8.78 12.85 29.60
N PHE A 139 -7.54 12.71 29.13
CA PHE A 139 -6.45 12.03 29.83
C PHE A 139 -5.14 12.82 29.69
N PRO A 140 -5.00 13.97 30.37
CA PRO A 140 -3.82 14.84 30.23
C PRO A 140 -2.51 14.17 30.68
N ASP A 141 -2.59 13.19 31.59
CA ASP A 141 -1.43 12.46 32.11
C ASP A 141 -1.10 11.19 31.30
N ALA A 142 -1.87 10.90 30.24
CA ALA A 142 -1.63 9.76 29.36
C ALA A 142 -0.81 10.17 28.13
N LEU A 143 0.18 9.36 27.78
CA LEU A 143 0.92 9.54 26.54
C LEU A 143 0.03 9.14 25.35
N VAL A 144 -0.25 10.06 24.43
CA VAL A 144 -1.02 9.75 23.22
C VAL A 144 -0.07 9.49 22.04
N LEU A 145 -0.05 8.26 21.55
CA LEU A 145 0.72 7.82 20.39
C LEU A 145 -0.19 7.64 19.17
N HIS A 146 0.06 8.43 18.15
CA HIS A 146 -0.58 8.33 16.84
C HIS A 146 0.17 7.28 16.04
N SER A 147 -0.54 6.28 15.53
CA SER A 147 0.09 5.17 14.83
C SER A 147 -0.64 4.84 13.55
N GLU A 148 0.10 4.84 12.45
CA GLU A 148 -0.33 4.39 11.13
C GLU A 148 0.87 3.71 10.43
N SER A 149 0.60 3.03 9.32
CA SER A 149 1.60 2.59 8.35
C SER A 149 2.60 3.72 8.05
N ALA A 150 3.89 3.40 8.20
CA ALA A 150 4.96 4.29 7.81
C ALA A 150 5.04 4.45 6.28
N ALA A 151 5.94 5.35 5.86
CA ALA A 151 6.26 5.51 4.45
C ALA A 151 6.70 4.21 3.77
N TYR A 152 7.26 3.28 4.54
CA TYR A 152 7.71 1.96 4.11
C TYR A 152 6.78 0.92 4.73
N SER A 153 5.72 0.54 4.01
CA SER A 153 4.68 -0.33 4.58
C SER A 153 4.04 -1.28 3.57
N ARG A 154 4.62 -1.34 2.37
CA ARG A 154 4.12 -2.14 1.26
C ARG A 154 5.29 -2.81 0.58
N PHE A 155 5.06 -4.02 0.10
CA PHE A 155 6.03 -4.80 -0.65
C PHE A 155 6.72 -3.92 -1.73
N PRO A 156 8.06 -4.03 -1.92
CA PRO A 156 9.01 -4.92 -1.25
C PRO A 156 9.56 -4.40 0.08
N TYR A 157 9.11 -3.24 0.57
CA TYR A 157 9.54 -2.74 1.87
C TYR A 157 9.04 -3.62 3.01
N PRO A 158 9.78 -3.69 4.13
CA PRO A 158 9.24 -4.20 5.38
C PRO A 158 7.99 -3.41 5.76
N TYR A 159 7.08 -4.06 6.49
CA TYR A 159 5.93 -3.34 7.02
C TYR A 159 6.39 -2.51 8.24
N CYS A 160 6.48 -1.20 8.12
CA CYS A 160 6.79 -0.30 9.25
C CYS A 160 5.60 0.55 9.69
N TRP A 161 5.66 1.03 10.93
CA TRP A 161 4.71 1.91 11.62
C TRP A 161 5.45 3.10 12.19
N PHE A 162 4.71 4.15 12.53
CA PHE A 162 5.22 5.15 13.45
C PHE A 162 4.39 5.17 14.74
N LEU A 163 4.98 5.75 15.78
CA LEU A 163 4.39 5.94 17.10
C LEU A 163 4.55 7.42 17.49
N ASP A 164 3.83 8.32 16.85
CA ASP A 164 4.07 9.76 16.94
C ASP A 164 3.31 10.40 18.14
N PRO A 165 4.01 11.03 19.10
CA PRO A 165 3.37 11.65 20.27
C PRO A 165 2.65 12.98 19.95
N CYS A 166 2.94 13.59 18.81
CA CYS A 166 2.41 14.88 18.40
C CYS A 166 1.15 14.78 17.55
N GLY A 167 1.10 13.87 16.57
CA GLY A 167 -0.04 13.77 15.67
C GLY A 167 0.27 13.21 14.30
N PHE A 168 -0.66 13.43 13.36
CA PHE A 168 -0.51 13.07 11.95
C PHE A 168 -0.18 14.29 11.08
N TRP A 169 0.46 14.04 9.94
CA TRP A 169 0.73 15.02 8.87
C TRP A 169 1.23 16.37 9.41
N ALA A 170 0.49 17.46 9.24
CA ALA A 170 0.89 18.81 9.71
C ALA A 170 1.26 18.88 11.21
N ARG A 171 0.79 17.92 12.01
CA ARG A 171 1.02 17.84 13.45
C ARG A 171 2.04 16.77 13.85
N SER A 172 2.56 15.98 12.92
CA SER A 172 3.57 14.96 13.22
C SER A 172 4.93 15.58 13.53
N ILE A 173 5.84 14.77 14.07
CA ILE A 173 7.22 15.16 14.33
C ILE A 173 7.93 15.66 13.08
N PRO A 174 7.89 14.95 11.92
CA PRO A 174 8.49 15.45 10.69
C PRO A 174 8.02 16.85 10.28
N ALA A 175 6.77 17.22 10.59
CA ALA A 175 6.25 18.57 10.33
C ALA A 175 6.73 19.59 11.37
N ARG A 176 6.52 19.28 12.66
CA ARG A 176 6.72 20.26 13.74
C ARG A 176 8.19 20.49 14.10
N PHE A 177 9.04 19.50 13.85
CA PHE A 177 10.43 19.50 14.27
C PHE A 177 11.42 19.45 13.10
N ALA A 178 10.98 19.63 11.84
CA ALA A 178 11.83 19.59 10.65
C ALA A 178 13.17 20.34 10.84
N ARG A 179 13.13 21.60 11.29
CA ARG A 179 14.35 22.41 11.53
C ARG A 179 15.28 21.83 12.61
N ALA A 180 14.71 21.28 13.68
CA ALA A 180 15.51 20.63 14.72
C ALA A 180 16.14 19.33 14.20
N LEU A 181 15.40 18.59 13.35
CA LEU A 181 15.88 17.39 12.69
C LEU A 181 16.98 17.69 11.65
N GLU A 182 16.88 18.81 10.92
CA GLU A 182 17.89 19.30 9.97
C GLU A 182 19.16 19.81 10.66
N GLY A 183 19.03 20.38 11.86
CA GLY A 183 20.14 20.89 12.67
C GLY A 183 20.92 19.82 13.42
N ARG A 184 20.40 18.58 13.49
CA ARG A 184 21.04 17.44 14.16
C ARG A 184 22.30 16.99 13.42
N GLU A 185 23.25 16.39 14.13
CA GLU A 185 24.32 15.60 13.51
C GLU A 185 23.78 14.26 12.95
N LEU A 186 24.08 13.95 11.69
CA LEU A 186 23.80 12.62 11.13
C LEU A 186 24.90 11.66 11.56
N LEU A 187 24.56 10.70 12.42
CA LEU A 187 25.54 9.78 12.96
C LEU A 187 26.09 8.85 11.86
N PRO A 188 27.36 8.41 11.93
CA PRO A 188 27.95 7.53 10.91
C PRO A 188 27.14 6.26 10.64
N GLY A 189 26.57 5.65 11.68
CA GLY A 189 25.72 4.46 11.56
C GLY A 189 24.39 4.74 10.87
N GLU A 190 23.75 5.89 11.15
CA GLU A 190 22.52 6.32 10.48
C GLU A 190 22.77 6.60 8.99
N ARG A 191 23.89 7.28 8.67
CA ARG A 191 24.31 7.51 7.28
C ARG A 191 24.50 6.20 6.53
N ALA A 192 25.25 5.27 7.11
CA ALA A 192 25.55 3.99 6.49
C ALA A 192 24.26 3.16 6.26
N LEU A 193 23.35 3.16 7.23
CA LEU A 193 22.04 2.51 7.09
C LEU A 193 21.20 3.16 5.98
N LEU A 194 21.14 4.49 5.92
CA LEU A 194 20.40 5.23 4.89
C LEU A 194 20.95 4.95 3.49
N GLU A 195 22.27 4.97 3.31
CA GLU A 195 22.95 4.68 2.04
C GLU A 195 22.69 3.24 1.58
N ARG A 196 22.79 2.26 2.49
CA ARG A 196 22.42 0.86 2.20
C ARG A 196 20.95 0.74 1.84
N PHE A 197 20.06 1.39 2.58
CA PHE A 197 18.62 1.39 2.31
C PHE A 197 18.33 1.91 0.89
N ARG A 198 18.90 3.06 0.52
CA ARG A 198 18.80 3.64 -0.83
C ARG A 198 19.31 2.67 -1.89
N GLY A 199 20.52 2.15 -1.73
CA GLY A 199 21.17 1.28 -2.71
C GLY A 199 20.39 0.00 -2.96
N ARG A 200 20.02 -0.70 -1.88
CA ARG A 200 19.35 -2.00 -1.95
C ARG A 200 17.93 -1.89 -2.52
N PHE A 201 17.12 -0.95 -2.04
CA PHE A 201 15.78 -0.77 -2.59
C PHE A 201 15.78 -0.21 -4.01
N ARG A 202 16.69 0.73 -4.36
CA ARG A 202 16.84 1.21 -5.74
C ARG A 202 17.13 0.05 -6.70
N ALA A 203 18.01 -0.86 -6.32
CA ALA A 203 18.32 -2.04 -7.13
C ALA A 203 17.13 -3.03 -7.21
N CYS A 204 16.41 -3.22 -6.10
CA CYS A 204 15.18 -4.03 -6.09
C CYS A 204 14.12 -3.48 -7.04
N PHE A 205 13.79 -2.18 -6.95
CA PHE A 205 12.80 -1.56 -7.82
C PHE A 205 13.24 -1.54 -9.29
N ALA A 206 14.54 -1.35 -9.57
CA ALA A 206 15.06 -1.45 -10.93
C ALA A 206 14.86 -2.85 -11.53
N ALA A 207 15.04 -3.91 -10.72
CA ALA A 207 14.84 -5.29 -11.16
C ALA A 207 13.35 -5.67 -11.27
N MET A 208 12.51 -5.17 -10.36
CA MET A 208 11.11 -5.58 -10.22
C MET A 208 10.10 -4.65 -10.92
N SER A 209 10.51 -3.50 -11.44
CA SER A 209 9.53 -2.58 -12.03
C SER A 209 8.91 -3.11 -13.32
N PRO A 210 7.56 -3.09 -13.45
CA PRO A 210 6.87 -3.36 -14.70
C PRO A 210 6.81 -2.14 -15.64
N PHE A 211 7.31 -0.98 -15.23
CA PHE A 211 7.07 0.30 -15.94
C PHE A 211 8.20 0.73 -16.88
N GLY A 212 9.20 -0.12 -17.14
CA GLY A 212 10.32 0.24 -18.03
C GLY A 212 9.90 0.56 -19.47
N ALA A 213 8.85 -0.09 -19.99
CA ALA A 213 8.31 0.25 -21.32
C ALA A 213 7.62 1.62 -21.34
N LEU A 214 6.84 1.91 -20.30
CA LEU A 214 6.19 3.21 -20.11
C LEU A 214 7.22 4.34 -20.01
N GLU A 215 8.28 4.14 -19.22
CA GLU A 215 9.36 5.12 -19.12
C GLU A 215 9.99 5.41 -20.49
N ARG A 216 10.34 4.38 -21.27
CA ARG A 216 10.91 4.57 -22.61
C ARG A 216 9.95 5.33 -23.55
N GLU A 217 8.66 5.00 -23.52
CA GLU A 217 7.62 5.69 -24.29
C GLU A 217 7.60 7.19 -23.95
N LEU A 218 7.57 7.51 -22.66
CA LEU A 218 7.50 8.90 -22.19
C LEU A 218 8.80 9.65 -22.47
N ARG A 219 9.97 9.06 -22.19
CA ARG A 219 11.28 9.70 -22.46
C ARG A 219 11.56 9.91 -23.95
N ALA A 220 10.92 9.16 -24.84
CA ALA A 220 11.02 9.39 -26.28
C ALA A 220 10.29 10.67 -26.73
N ARG A 221 9.37 11.19 -25.92
CA ARG A 221 8.48 12.32 -26.28
C ARG A 221 8.66 13.53 -25.38
N PHE A 222 9.02 13.31 -24.13
CA PHE A 222 9.04 14.33 -23.08
C PHE A 222 10.44 14.42 -22.48
N ARG A 223 10.88 15.65 -22.22
CA ARG A 223 12.17 15.93 -21.60
C ARG A 223 12.23 15.48 -20.15
N ARG A 224 11.09 15.54 -19.46
CA ARG A 224 10.95 15.21 -18.03
C ARG A 224 9.68 14.43 -17.77
N ILE A 225 9.69 13.66 -16.67
CA ILE A 225 8.54 12.91 -16.16
C ILE A 225 8.26 13.36 -14.72
N GLY A 226 7.13 14.00 -14.50
CA GLY A 226 6.56 14.23 -13.17
C GLY A 226 5.69 13.07 -12.72
N PHE A 227 5.56 12.90 -11.41
CA PHE A 227 4.65 11.91 -10.82
C PHE A 227 3.73 12.57 -9.79
N LEU A 228 2.42 12.37 -9.95
CA LEU A 228 1.39 12.79 -9.01
C LEU A 228 0.61 11.56 -8.50
N PRO A 229 0.99 11.03 -7.33
CA PRO A 229 0.17 10.03 -6.64
C PRO A 229 -1.05 10.69 -6.01
N LEU A 230 -2.23 10.42 -6.57
CA LEU A 230 -3.50 10.82 -5.98
C LEU A 230 -3.76 10.00 -4.71
N GLN A 231 -4.44 10.63 -3.77
CA GLN A 231 -4.88 10.03 -2.52
C GLN A 231 -6.36 9.65 -2.67
N TYR A 232 -7.11 9.65 -1.57
CA TYR A 232 -8.56 9.54 -1.59
C TYR A 232 -9.13 10.56 -0.59
N GLY A 233 -10.29 11.12 -0.92
CA GLY A 233 -10.99 12.15 -0.17
C GLY A 233 -11.67 11.61 1.09
N GLY A 234 -12.24 12.52 1.88
CA GLY A 234 -12.97 12.20 3.11
C GLY A 234 -12.11 11.71 4.28
N GLU A 235 -10.78 11.82 4.17
CA GLU A 235 -9.83 11.59 5.26
C GLU A 235 -9.05 12.87 5.59
N PRO A 236 -8.71 13.11 6.87
CA PRO A 236 -7.96 14.32 7.24
C PRO A 236 -6.58 14.41 6.58
N GLY A 237 -6.02 13.28 6.12
CA GLY A 237 -4.76 13.28 5.40
C GLY A 237 -4.79 14.13 4.14
N PHE A 238 -5.91 14.10 3.40
CA PHE A 238 -6.12 14.98 2.26
C PHE A 238 -6.88 16.24 2.68
N GLU A 239 -8.06 16.12 3.26
CA GLU A 239 -8.98 17.24 3.52
C GLU A 239 -8.38 18.33 4.42
N ALA A 240 -7.59 17.94 5.44
CA ALA A 240 -6.99 18.91 6.35
C ALA A 240 -5.68 19.51 5.81
N SER A 241 -5.07 18.87 4.81
CA SER A 241 -3.75 19.23 4.31
C SER A 241 -3.78 19.91 2.94
N ALA A 242 -4.71 19.55 2.08
CA ALA A 242 -4.85 20.09 0.73
C ALA A 242 -5.63 21.41 0.74
N PRO A 243 -5.35 22.32 -0.20
CA PRO A 243 -6.21 23.47 -0.50
C PRO A 243 -7.41 23.09 -1.40
N PHE A 244 -7.62 21.80 -1.66
CA PHE A 244 -8.60 21.27 -2.60
C PHE A 244 -9.60 20.35 -1.91
N ARG A 245 -10.81 20.25 -2.45
CA ARG A 245 -11.86 19.35 -1.96
C ARG A 245 -11.86 17.99 -2.64
N THR A 246 -11.25 17.88 -3.83
CA THR A 246 -11.24 16.63 -4.59
C THR A 246 -9.86 16.33 -5.19
N GLN A 247 -9.60 15.05 -5.46
CA GLN A 247 -8.40 14.65 -6.21
C GLN A 247 -8.41 15.21 -7.65
N GLY A 248 -9.58 15.40 -8.24
CA GLY A 248 -9.75 16.02 -9.55
C GLY A 248 -9.28 17.48 -9.60
N GLU A 249 -9.62 18.27 -8.58
CA GLU A 249 -9.13 19.65 -8.43
C GLU A 249 -7.61 19.70 -8.31
N LEU A 250 -7.01 18.82 -7.50
CA LEU A 250 -5.57 18.68 -7.38
C LEU A 250 -4.93 18.33 -8.73
N LEU A 251 -5.50 17.34 -9.44
CA LEU A 251 -5.00 16.91 -10.74
C LEU A 251 -5.02 18.04 -11.76
N LEU A 252 -6.15 18.74 -11.89
CA LEU A 252 -6.28 19.89 -12.78
C LEU A 252 -5.31 21.00 -12.42
N ASN A 253 -5.15 21.29 -11.12
CA ASN A 253 -4.19 22.30 -10.64
C ASN A 253 -2.75 22.00 -11.09
N VAL A 254 -2.35 20.73 -11.13
CA VAL A 254 -1.00 20.33 -11.54
C VAL A 254 -0.87 20.31 -13.07
N ILE A 255 -1.75 19.59 -13.77
CA ILE A 255 -1.60 19.38 -15.23
C ILE A 255 -1.74 20.67 -16.03
N GLU A 256 -2.57 21.62 -15.61
CA GLU A 256 -2.75 22.91 -16.29
C GLU A 256 -1.53 23.84 -16.19
N ARG A 257 -0.60 23.55 -15.28
CA ARG A 257 0.63 24.31 -15.07
C ARG A 257 1.87 23.64 -15.66
N LEU A 258 1.72 22.43 -16.21
CA LEU A 258 2.84 21.69 -16.79
C LEU A 258 3.12 22.15 -18.23
N PRO A 259 4.39 22.38 -18.58
CA PRO A 259 4.80 22.53 -19.97
C PRO A 259 4.48 21.27 -20.80
N GLU A 260 4.25 21.46 -22.09
CA GLU A 260 3.93 20.35 -23.02
C GLU A 260 5.07 19.33 -23.16
N ASP A 261 6.33 19.72 -22.87
CA ASP A 261 7.51 18.85 -22.92
C ASP A 261 7.75 18.05 -21.62
N VAL A 262 6.85 18.16 -20.63
CA VAL A 262 6.91 17.44 -19.35
C VAL A 262 5.73 16.48 -19.24
N ALA A 263 6.01 15.18 -19.19
CA ALA A 263 5.00 14.16 -18.92
C ALA A 263 4.55 14.21 -17.46
N LEU A 264 3.28 13.89 -17.20
CA LEU A 264 2.76 13.63 -15.86
C LEU A 264 2.20 12.23 -15.79
N ILE A 265 2.83 11.38 -14.97
CA ILE A 265 2.25 10.10 -14.58
C ILE A 265 1.32 10.34 -13.39
N VAL A 266 0.11 9.81 -13.46
CA VAL A 266 -0.90 9.93 -12.42
C VAL A 266 -1.39 8.56 -12.02
N THR A 267 -1.53 8.35 -10.71
CA THR A 267 -1.99 7.07 -10.15
C THR A 267 -2.98 7.29 -9.02
N GLU A 268 -3.99 6.43 -8.94
CA GLU A 268 -4.98 6.45 -7.87
C GLU A 268 -4.52 5.62 -6.66
N HIS A 269 -4.93 6.02 -5.46
CA HIS A 269 -4.71 5.20 -4.26
C HIS A 269 -5.56 3.92 -4.33
N GLY A 270 -5.05 2.78 -3.85
CA GLY A 270 -5.78 1.51 -3.90
C GLY A 270 -7.14 1.52 -3.20
N ALA A 271 -7.32 2.41 -2.21
CA ALA A 271 -8.60 2.60 -1.52
C ALA A 271 -9.57 3.56 -2.23
N ALA A 272 -9.14 4.27 -3.28
CA ALA A 272 -9.97 5.23 -4.03
C ALA A 272 -11.25 4.57 -4.57
N ALA A 273 -11.11 3.42 -5.23
CA ALA A 273 -12.24 2.63 -5.71
C ALA A 273 -13.16 2.16 -4.57
N TRP A 274 -12.60 1.90 -3.39
CA TRP A 274 -13.37 1.48 -2.23
C TRP A 274 -14.23 2.64 -1.70
N VAL A 275 -13.77 3.89 -1.73
CA VAL A 275 -14.57 5.06 -1.29
C VAL A 275 -15.33 5.76 -2.41
N GLY A 276 -15.13 5.38 -3.68
CA GLY A 276 -15.78 6.00 -4.84
C GLY A 276 -15.12 7.31 -5.29
N ASP A 277 -13.87 7.56 -4.89
CA ASP A 277 -13.11 8.76 -5.26
C ASP A 277 -12.08 8.44 -6.35
N VAL A 278 -12.59 8.04 -7.52
CA VAL A 278 -11.79 7.64 -8.69
C VAL A 278 -11.94 8.65 -9.82
N VAL A 279 -10.89 8.82 -10.61
CA VAL A 279 -10.96 9.49 -11.90
C VAL A 279 -11.71 8.57 -12.86
N ASP A 280 -12.99 8.89 -13.05
CA ASP A 280 -13.89 8.12 -13.90
C ASP A 280 -13.44 8.09 -15.38
N ALA A 281 -14.08 7.20 -16.15
CA ALA A 281 -13.68 6.96 -17.54
C ALA A 281 -13.88 8.19 -18.44
N GLU A 282 -14.94 8.97 -18.21
CA GLU A 282 -15.25 10.17 -19.00
C GLU A 282 -14.20 11.27 -18.75
N THR A 283 -13.88 11.51 -17.49
CA THR A 283 -12.85 12.46 -17.07
C THR A 283 -11.48 12.04 -17.59
N ARG A 284 -11.15 10.74 -17.50
CA ARG A 284 -9.90 10.21 -18.04
C ARG A 284 -9.79 10.42 -19.54
N GLU A 285 -10.83 10.09 -20.31
CA GLU A 285 -10.83 10.28 -21.77
C GLU A 285 -10.70 11.76 -22.13
N PHE A 286 -11.36 12.64 -21.39
CA PHE A 286 -11.19 14.09 -21.55
C PHE A 286 -9.73 14.52 -21.30
N LEU A 287 -9.13 14.12 -20.19
CA LEU A 287 -7.76 14.49 -19.83
C LEU A 287 -6.74 13.95 -20.83
N GLU A 288 -6.87 12.70 -21.26
CA GLU A 288 -5.98 12.08 -22.26
C GLU A 288 -6.06 12.76 -23.62
N ARG A 289 -7.24 13.27 -24.01
CA ARG A 289 -7.42 14.04 -25.26
C ARG A 289 -6.91 15.47 -25.14
N LYS A 290 -7.15 16.14 -24.00
CA LYS A 290 -6.80 17.55 -23.80
C LYS A 290 -5.31 17.76 -23.50
N TYR A 291 -4.69 16.84 -22.75
CA TYR A 291 -3.32 16.95 -22.29
C TYR A 291 -2.49 15.75 -22.79
N PRO A 292 -1.82 15.86 -23.95
CA PRO A 292 -1.05 14.75 -24.53
C PRO A 292 0.11 14.24 -23.67
N ASN A 293 0.50 15.03 -22.67
CA ASN A 293 1.52 14.75 -21.67
C ASN A 293 0.95 14.10 -20.39
N PHE A 294 -0.36 13.92 -20.26
CA PHE A 294 -0.99 13.19 -19.17
C PHE A 294 -0.97 11.68 -19.41
N ARG A 295 -0.61 10.92 -18.36
CA ARG A 295 -0.63 9.46 -18.41
C ARG A 295 -1.20 8.88 -17.11
N HIS A 296 -2.45 8.41 -17.18
CA HIS A 296 -3.04 7.65 -16.09
C HIS A 296 -2.54 6.22 -16.10
N VAL A 297 -2.01 5.74 -14.97
CA VAL A 297 -1.63 4.33 -14.81
C VAL A 297 -2.61 3.69 -13.83
N ASP A 298 -3.39 2.74 -14.32
CA ASP A 298 -4.29 1.97 -13.48
C ASP A 298 -3.50 0.97 -12.64
N LEU A 299 -3.32 1.31 -11.37
CA LEU A 299 -2.53 0.55 -10.41
C LEU A 299 -3.33 -0.50 -9.64
N ARG A 300 -4.64 -0.65 -9.86
CA ARG A 300 -5.48 -1.60 -9.11
C ARG A 300 -4.99 -3.04 -9.20
N THR A 301 -4.12 -3.27 -10.16
CA THR A 301 -3.63 -4.54 -10.65
C THR A 301 -2.26 -4.87 -10.07
N ILE A 302 -1.48 -3.88 -9.66
CA ILE A 302 -0.11 -4.06 -9.17
C ILE A 302 -0.04 -3.49 -7.75
N GLU A 303 0.24 -4.36 -6.77
CA GLU A 303 0.37 -3.94 -5.38
C GLU A 303 1.49 -2.91 -5.21
N GLY A 304 1.20 -1.80 -4.54
CA GLY A 304 2.18 -0.76 -4.24
C GLY A 304 2.77 -0.09 -5.49
N ALA A 305 2.05 -0.09 -6.62
CA ALA A 305 2.61 0.30 -7.91
C ALA A 305 3.11 1.75 -7.99
N GLY A 306 2.57 2.67 -7.18
CA GLY A 306 3.08 4.04 -7.08
C GLY A 306 4.54 4.10 -6.63
N GLN A 307 4.99 3.12 -5.85
CA GLN A 307 6.39 3.01 -5.40
C GLN A 307 7.31 2.67 -6.57
N TYR A 308 6.86 1.84 -7.51
CA TYR A 308 7.62 1.52 -8.72
C TYR A 308 7.63 2.70 -9.70
N VAL A 309 6.47 3.35 -9.91
CA VAL A 309 6.35 4.53 -10.76
C VAL A 309 7.30 5.65 -10.31
N LEU A 310 7.45 5.84 -9.00
CA LEU A 310 8.34 6.84 -8.42
C LEU A 310 9.79 6.74 -8.91
N HIS A 311 10.29 5.53 -9.21
CA HIS A 311 11.65 5.35 -9.72
C HIS A 311 11.82 5.82 -11.17
N HIS A 312 10.74 5.92 -11.94
CA HIS A 312 10.74 6.40 -13.33
C HIS A 312 10.48 7.91 -13.43
N ALA A 313 10.10 8.55 -12.31
CA ALA A 313 9.86 9.98 -12.26
C ALA A 313 11.17 10.76 -12.03
N ASP A 314 11.22 11.95 -12.61
CA ASP A 314 12.28 12.93 -12.39
C ASP A 314 11.94 13.88 -11.22
N PHE A 315 10.66 14.04 -10.88
CA PHE A 315 10.18 14.77 -9.70
C PHE A 315 8.80 14.26 -9.26
N VAL A 316 8.42 14.54 -8.01
CA VAL A 316 7.15 14.12 -7.42
C VAL A 316 6.39 15.33 -6.90
N VAL A 317 5.08 15.36 -7.14
CA VAL A 317 4.14 16.34 -6.57
C VAL A 317 3.21 15.59 -5.62
N SER A 318 3.07 16.03 -4.38
CA SER A 318 2.21 15.33 -3.42
C SER A 318 1.61 16.28 -2.38
N VAL A 319 0.48 15.90 -1.79
CA VAL A 319 -0.08 16.59 -0.62
C VAL A 319 0.47 15.98 0.65
N SER A 320 0.13 14.72 0.93
CA SER A 320 0.52 14.03 2.18
C SER A 320 0.78 12.53 2.01
N SER A 321 0.95 12.07 0.77
CA SER A 321 1.20 10.66 0.46
C SER A 321 2.56 10.20 0.99
N SER A 322 2.64 8.95 1.47
CA SER A 322 3.91 8.29 1.80
C SER A 322 4.90 8.28 0.63
N LEU A 323 4.40 8.28 -0.60
CA LEU A 323 5.23 8.38 -1.81
C LEU A 323 6.01 9.68 -1.90
N GLY A 324 5.56 10.77 -1.25
CA GLY A 324 6.35 11.99 -1.11
C GLY A 324 7.59 11.80 -0.24
N LEU A 325 7.46 11.09 0.90
CA LEU A 325 8.62 10.72 1.73
C LEU A 325 9.57 9.76 1.00
N GLN A 326 9.03 8.80 0.24
CA GLN A 326 9.85 7.92 -0.61
C GLN A 326 10.59 8.70 -1.70
N ALA A 327 10.01 9.78 -2.22
CA ALA A 327 10.66 10.65 -3.22
C ALA A 327 11.95 11.25 -2.64
N LEU A 328 11.87 11.78 -1.41
CA LEU A 328 13.04 12.31 -0.69
C LEU A 328 14.09 11.24 -0.44
N LEU A 329 13.67 10.04 -0.06
CA LEU A 329 14.58 8.91 0.13
C LEU A 329 15.38 8.61 -1.14
N PHE A 330 14.75 8.60 -2.31
CA PHE A 330 15.45 8.37 -3.59
C PHE A 330 15.91 9.64 -4.29
N GLU A 331 16.05 10.72 -3.52
CA GLU A 331 16.67 11.95 -3.98
C GLU A 331 15.97 12.51 -5.22
N LYS A 332 14.64 12.44 -5.21
CA LYS A 332 13.77 13.06 -6.20
C LYS A 332 13.32 14.43 -5.67
N PRO A 333 13.34 15.49 -6.49
CA PRO A 333 12.68 16.75 -6.16
C PRO A 333 11.23 16.50 -5.77
N LEU A 334 10.84 17.02 -4.60
CA LEU A 334 9.50 16.92 -4.06
C LEU A 334 8.87 18.31 -4.00
N VAL A 335 7.73 18.46 -4.68
CA VAL A 335 6.81 19.58 -4.50
C VAL A 335 5.71 19.13 -3.55
N ALA A 336 5.60 19.80 -2.42
CA ALA A 336 4.52 19.58 -1.47
C ALA A 336 3.42 20.62 -1.69
N ILE A 337 2.21 20.16 -1.98
CA ILE A 337 1.03 21.01 -2.08
C ILE A 337 0.29 21.01 -0.73
N GLY A 338 -0.01 22.20 -0.22
CA GLY A 338 -0.74 22.35 1.04
C GLY A 338 0.18 22.34 2.26
N THR A 339 -0.31 21.81 3.39
CA THR A 339 0.30 22.04 4.71
C THR A 339 0.65 20.77 5.48
N SER A 340 0.83 19.63 4.79
CA SER A 340 1.18 18.37 5.45
C SER A 340 2.64 18.35 5.95
N HIS A 341 3.05 17.24 6.58
CA HIS A 341 4.45 16.97 6.91
C HIS A 341 5.43 17.03 5.74
N LEU A 342 4.96 16.88 4.50
CA LEU A 342 5.78 17.03 3.31
C LEU A 342 6.16 18.49 3.05
N ALA A 343 5.33 19.46 3.47
CA ALA A 343 5.54 20.88 3.18
C ALA A 343 6.85 21.40 3.78
N THR A 344 7.22 20.92 4.97
CA THR A 344 8.47 21.30 5.64
C THR A 344 9.68 20.53 5.14
N LEU A 345 9.48 19.48 4.35
CA LEU A 345 10.54 18.60 3.83
C LEU A 345 10.70 18.72 2.31
N ALA A 346 9.87 19.54 1.65
CA ALA A 346 9.88 19.72 0.22
C ALA A 346 11.23 20.27 -0.23
N THR A 347 11.81 19.64 -1.25
CA THR A 347 13.10 20.03 -1.84
C THR A 347 12.94 20.95 -3.03
N ALA A 348 11.72 21.09 -3.55
CA ALA A 348 11.35 22.08 -4.55
C ALA A 348 10.21 22.97 -4.01
N PRO A 349 10.36 24.31 -4.02
CA PRO A 349 9.35 25.23 -3.49
C PRO A 349 8.05 25.23 -4.31
N ASP A 350 8.15 24.94 -5.61
CA ASP A 350 7.03 24.90 -6.53
C ASP A 350 7.33 23.97 -7.73
N LEU A 351 6.34 23.88 -8.62
CA LEU A 351 6.39 23.03 -9.81
C LEU A 351 7.48 23.47 -10.79
N ASP A 352 7.67 24.78 -10.99
CA ASP A 352 8.65 25.32 -11.93
C ASP A 352 10.07 24.98 -11.48
N ALA A 353 10.36 25.14 -10.20
CA ALA A 353 11.62 24.73 -9.60
C ALA A 353 11.88 23.22 -9.78
N ALA A 354 10.87 22.37 -9.56
CA ALA A 354 11.01 20.92 -9.73
C ALA A 354 11.27 20.50 -11.18
N ILE A 355 10.64 21.17 -12.15
CA ILE A 355 10.84 20.93 -13.59
C ILE A 355 12.27 21.29 -13.99
N HIS A 356 12.79 22.41 -13.49
CA HIS A 356 14.09 22.94 -13.88
C HIS A 356 15.27 22.40 -13.06
N THR A 357 15.02 21.80 -11.89
CA THR A 357 16.07 21.18 -11.07
C THR A 357 16.71 20.02 -11.83
N THR A 358 18.03 20.08 -12.04
CA THR A 358 18.82 18.99 -12.64
C THR A 358 19.66 18.30 -11.57
N GLY A 359 19.62 16.96 -11.54
CA GLY A 359 20.35 16.17 -10.56
C GLY A 359 19.56 15.92 -9.26
N ALA A 360 20.19 15.20 -8.34
CA ALA A 360 19.63 14.91 -7.03
C ALA A 360 19.61 16.20 -6.18
N PRO A 361 18.49 16.59 -5.56
CA PRO A 361 18.45 17.69 -4.61
C PRO A 361 19.05 17.28 -3.25
N ALA A 362 19.99 16.33 -3.25
CA ALA A 362 20.55 15.73 -2.06
C ALA A 362 21.12 16.83 -1.17
N SER A 363 20.48 17.01 -0.01
CA SER A 363 20.89 17.96 1.00
C SER A 363 21.22 17.17 2.25
N GLU A 364 22.38 17.45 2.83
CA GLU A 364 22.77 16.88 4.11
C GLU A 364 21.70 17.14 5.19
N ALA A 365 20.98 18.25 5.10
CA ALA A 365 19.85 18.57 5.97
C ALA A 365 18.72 17.53 5.86
N ILE A 366 18.33 17.15 4.65
CA ILE A 366 17.32 16.12 4.42
C ILE A 366 17.82 14.74 4.85
N ASP A 367 19.10 14.43 4.63
CA ASP A 367 19.68 13.17 5.09
C ASP A 367 19.69 13.04 6.62
N ARG A 368 19.89 14.14 7.35
CA ARG A 368 19.75 14.17 8.82
C ARG A 368 18.30 13.91 9.27
N VAL A 369 17.32 14.37 8.50
CA VAL A 369 15.91 14.05 8.76
C VAL A 369 15.66 12.57 8.48
N LEU A 370 16.00 12.09 7.28
CA LEU A 370 15.73 10.73 6.82
C LEU A 370 16.46 9.67 7.64
N GLY A 371 17.73 9.90 7.99
CA GLY A 371 18.52 8.99 8.83
C GLY A 371 17.86 8.77 10.19
N TRP A 372 17.36 9.84 10.81
CA TRP A 372 16.61 9.74 12.06
C TRP A 372 15.25 9.06 11.88
N LEU A 373 14.53 9.33 10.79
CA LEU A 373 13.24 8.68 10.53
C LEU A 373 13.41 7.17 10.40
N VAL A 374 14.43 6.72 9.66
CA VAL A 374 14.75 5.29 9.53
C VAL A 374 15.17 4.69 10.87
N ALA A 375 16.01 5.37 11.65
CA ALA A 375 16.58 4.84 12.88
C ALA A 375 15.62 4.85 14.10
N ARG A 376 14.67 5.80 14.15
CA ARG A 376 13.87 6.11 15.34
C ARG A 376 12.36 6.20 15.13
N TYR A 377 11.91 6.48 13.91
CA TYR A 377 10.50 6.80 13.66
C TYR A 377 9.74 5.67 12.95
N PHE A 378 10.36 4.98 11.99
CA PHE A 378 9.77 3.89 11.22
C PHE A 378 10.03 2.53 11.86
N VAL A 379 9.18 2.17 12.83
CA VAL A 379 9.24 0.93 13.61
C VAL A 379 8.82 -0.27 12.75
N PRO A 380 9.70 -1.26 12.50
CA PRO A 380 9.28 -2.52 11.89
C PRO A 380 8.16 -3.19 12.69
N GLU A 381 7.10 -3.63 11.99
CA GLU A 381 5.90 -4.22 12.59
C GLU A 381 6.23 -5.36 13.56
N ARG A 382 7.22 -6.19 13.21
CA ARG A 382 7.64 -7.33 14.04
C ARG A 382 7.96 -6.93 15.48
N LEU A 383 8.63 -5.79 15.67
CA LEU A 383 8.96 -5.28 17.01
C LEU A 383 7.70 -4.93 17.81
N THR A 384 6.68 -4.37 17.17
CA THR A 384 5.40 -4.03 17.83
C THR A 384 4.62 -5.26 18.33
N TYR A 385 5.04 -6.47 17.94
CA TYR A 385 4.46 -7.72 18.41
C TYR A 385 5.37 -8.47 19.38
N GLU A 386 6.55 -7.94 19.70
CA GLU A 386 7.45 -8.52 20.68
C GLU A 386 7.16 -7.94 22.08
N PRO A 387 6.66 -8.76 23.04
CA PRO A 387 6.26 -8.27 24.37
C PRO A 387 7.36 -7.50 25.11
N ALA A 388 8.58 -8.04 25.09
CA ALA A 388 9.72 -7.45 25.80
C ALA A 388 10.11 -6.08 25.23
N TRP A 389 10.28 -6.01 23.91
CA TRP A 389 10.62 -4.75 23.23
C TRP A 389 9.53 -3.69 23.45
N LEU A 390 8.27 -4.05 23.23
CA LEU A 390 7.17 -3.10 23.29
C LEU A 390 6.96 -2.57 24.72
N THR A 391 7.10 -3.43 25.72
CA THR A 391 6.98 -3.04 27.14
C THR A 391 8.07 -2.06 27.55
N GLU A 392 9.32 -2.34 27.15
CA GLU A 392 10.47 -1.47 27.43
C GLU A 392 10.32 -0.12 26.72
N TYR A 393 9.99 -0.15 25.42
CA TYR A 393 9.78 1.04 24.60
C TYR A 393 8.72 1.97 25.21
N LEU A 394 7.54 1.41 25.56
CA LEU A 394 6.45 2.20 26.13
C LEU A 394 6.77 2.71 27.54
N THR A 395 7.41 1.89 28.37
CA THR A 395 7.78 2.30 29.74
C THR A 395 8.75 3.47 29.72
N SER A 396 9.77 3.40 28.86
CA SER A 396 10.72 4.49 28.64
C SER A 396 10.03 5.76 28.14
N ALA A 397 9.17 5.63 27.12
CA ALA A 397 8.44 6.78 26.56
C ALA A 397 7.50 7.45 27.59
N ILE A 398 6.77 6.66 28.40
CA ILE A 398 5.89 7.17 29.46
C ILE A 398 6.68 7.88 30.55
N GLN A 399 7.81 7.31 30.98
CA GLN A 399 8.68 7.93 31.99
C GLN A 399 9.20 9.30 31.51
N ARG A 400 9.68 9.37 30.26
CA ARG A 400 10.13 10.63 29.65
C ARG A 400 8.99 11.65 29.49
N PHE A 401 7.81 11.20 29.07
CA PHE A 401 6.62 12.05 28.97
C PHE A 401 6.27 12.67 30.33
N ARG A 402 6.22 11.86 31.39
CA ARG A 402 5.95 12.33 32.76
C ARG A 402 7.04 13.25 33.33
N ALA A 403 8.27 13.09 32.86
CA ALA A 403 9.39 13.97 33.19
C ALA A 403 9.37 15.29 32.38
N GLY A 404 8.41 15.49 31.47
CA GLY A 404 8.31 16.70 30.64
C GLY A 404 9.30 16.74 29.48
N ALA A 405 9.80 15.59 29.03
CA ALA A 405 10.71 15.52 27.89
C ALA A 405 10.05 16.04 26.60
N SER A 406 10.88 16.56 25.69
CA SER A 406 10.41 17.02 24.39
C SER A 406 9.90 15.85 23.54
N PRO A 407 8.99 16.09 22.57
CA PRO A 407 8.47 15.02 21.72
C PRO A 407 9.53 14.21 20.95
N LEU A 408 10.67 14.80 20.61
CA LEU A 408 11.78 14.08 19.98
C LEU A 408 12.43 13.07 20.92
N GLU A 409 12.49 13.38 22.22
CA GLU A 409 13.07 12.51 23.24
C GLU A 409 12.12 11.38 23.64
N LEU A 410 10.83 11.47 23.32
CA LEU A 410 9.86 10.39 23.53
C LEU A 410 10.06 9.20 22.59
N LEU A 411 10.85 9.38 21.52
CA LEU A 411 11.16 8.35 20.54
C LEU A 411 12.62 7.91 20.70
N PRO A 412 12.90 6.90 21.54
CA PRO A 412 14.24 6.33 21.63
C PRO A 412 14.62 5.64 20.31
N GLU A 413 15.88 5.20 20.22
CA GLU A 413 16.29 4.29 19.15
C GLU A 413 15.40 3.05 19.12
N ILE A 414 14.95 2.66 17.93
CA ILE A 414 14.04 1.53 17.76
C ILE A 414 14.73 0.24 18.24
N ALA A 415 15.98 0.05 17.86
CA ALA A 415 16.80 -1.09 18.21
C ALA A 415 18.28 -0.74 17.94
N PRO A 416 19.24 -1.53 18.43
CA PRO A 416 20.60 -1.51 17.90
C PRO A 416 20.59 -1.56 16.36
N LEU A 417 21.48 -0.79 15.72
CA LEU A 417 21.43 -0.57 14.27
C LEU A 417 21.57 -1.85 13.45
N ASP A 418 22.37 -2.81 13.90
CA ASP A 418 22.54 -4.13 13.27
C ASP A 418 21.23 -4.93 13.28
N ARG A 419 20.52 -4.92 14.41
CA ARG A 419 19.20 -5.55 14.52
C ARG A 419 18.15 -4.83 13.68
N LEU A 420 18.15 -3.50 13.70
CA LEU A 420 17.22 -2.70 12.88
C LEU A 420 17.45 -2.97 11.40
N GLU A 421 18.70 -3.00 10.95
CA GLU A 421 19.08 -3.29 9.59
C GLU A 421 18.59 -4.67 9.14
N ALA A 422 18.82 -5.71 9.95
CA ALA A 422 18.33 -7.05 9.66
C ALA A 422 16.81 -7.09 9.49
N LEU A 423 16.06 -6.37 10.32
CA LEU A 423 14.60 -6.27 10.21
C LEU A 423 14.14 -5.49 8.98
N LEU A 424 14.88 -4.43 8.61
CA LEU A 424 14.54 -3.61 7.45
C LEU A 424 14.79 -4.34 6.12
N PHE A 425 15.75 -5.27 6.10
CA PHE A 425 16.13 -6.00 4.89
C PHE A 425 15.70 -7.46 4.86
N GLU A 426 15.13 -8.01 5.94
CA GLU A 426 14.67 -9.41 6.03
C GLU A 426 13.88 -9.85 4.78
N GLN A 427 12.92 -9.02 4.36
CA GLN A 427 12.09 -9.32 3.19
C GLN A 427 12.90 -9.29 1.89
N LEU A 428 13.84 -8.36 1.75
CA LEU A 428 14.67 -8.25 0.56
C LEU A 428 15.68 -9.39 0.46
N ASP A 429 16.27 -9.78 1.60
CA ASP A 429 17.18 -10.93 1.72
C ASP A 429 16.46 -12.24 1.36
N ALA A 430 15.21 -12.40 1.82
CA ALA A 430 14.38 -13.53 1.45
C ALA A 430 14.12 -13.58 -0.07
N LEU A 431 13.85 -12.45 -0.71
CA LEU A 431 13.64 -12.39 -2.16
C LEU A 431 14.92 -12.66 -2.95
N ALA A 432 16.08 -12.16 -2.48
CA ALA A 432 17.35 -12.35 -3.16
C ALA A 432 17.88 -13.80 -3.08
N THR A 433 17.46 -14.54 -2.05
CA THR A 433 17.85 -15.95 -1.85
C THR A 433 16.83 -16.94 -2.42
N ALA A 434 15.59 -16.50 -2.69
CA ALA A 434 14.57 -17.34 -3.31
C ALA A 434 15.01 -17.77 -4.72
N ARG A 435 15.14 -19.07 -4.93
CA ARG A 435 15.62 -19.64 -6.19
C ARG A 435 14.46 -19.83 -7.17
N PHE A 436 14.68 -19.40 -8.41
CA PHE A 436 13.91 -19.82 -9.57
C PHE A 436 14.91 -20.08 -10.71
N ASP A 437 15.40 -21.32 -10.76
CA ASP A 437 16.66 -21.66 -11.42
C ASP A 437 16.62 -21.68 -12.96
N ALA A 438 15.44 -21.54 -13.58
CA ALA A 438 15.33 -21.49 -15.04
C ALA A 438 14.11 -20.70 -15.49
N ALA A 439 14.29 -19.90 -16.54
CA ALA A 439 13.16 -19.38 -17.30
C ALA A 439 12.35 -20.56 -17.83
N LEU A 440 11.08 -20.64 -17.43
CA LEU A 440 10.20 -21.67 -17.91
C LEU A 440 9.65 -21.23 -19.26
N ALA A 441 10.16 -21.85 -20.32
CA ALA A 441 9.56 -21.76 -21.64
C ALA A 441 8.24 -22.55 -21.60
N ASN A 442 7.12 -21.85 -21.78
CA ASN A 442 5.81 -22.49 -21.75
C ASN A 442 5.65 -23.39 -22.96
N GLY A 443 4.89 -24.48 -22.79
CA GLY A 443 4.63 -25.49 -23.81
C GLY A 443 4.42 -24.88 -25.19
N ASP A 444 5.07 -25.48 -26.18
CA ASP A 444 5.17 -24.94 -27.53
C ASP A 444 3.76 -24.82 -28.16
N PHE A 445 3.30 -23.58 -28.39
CA PHE A 445 2.03 -23.34 -29.09
C PHE A 445 2.02 -23.96 -30.50
N THR A 446 3.17 -24.38 -31.03
CA THR A 446 3.22 -25.14 -32.28
C THR A 446 2.65 -26.55 -32.18
N GLU A 447 2.59 -27.14 -30.99
CA GLU A 447 2.02 -28.48 -30.75
C GLU A 447 0.48 -28.48 -30.74
N TRP A 448 -0.16 -27.31 -30.75
CA TRP A 448 -1.62 -27.18 -30.78
C TRP A 448 -2.15 -27.48 -32.18
N SER A 449 -3.15 -28.36 -32.26
CA SER A 449 -3.87 -28.62 -33.52
C SER A 449 -4.61 -27.36 -34.00
N ARG A 450 -4.65 -27.20 -35.33
CA ARG A 450 -5.51 -26.20 -35.99
C ARG A 450 -6.98 -26.65 -36.07
N GLU A 451 -7.23 -27.95 -35.94
CA GLU A 451 -8.49 -28.59 -36.36
C GLU A 451 -9.24 -29.29 -35.22
N SER A 452 -8.59 -29.54 -34.08
CA SER A 452 -9.20 -30.20 -32.92
C SER A 452 -9.42 -29.20 -31.79
N ASP A 453 -10.62 -29.21 -31.21
CA ASP A 453 -10.97 -28.45 -30.00
C ASP A 453 -10.51 -29.19 -28.70
N GLU A 454 -9.83 -30.33 -28.79
CA GLU A 454 -9.49 -31.21 -27.66
C GLU A 454 -7.99 -31.30 -27.32
N LEU A 455 -7.09 -30.86 -28.20
CA LEU A 455 -5.64 -30.96 -27.96
C LEU A 455 -5.14 -29.83 -27.05
N ARG A 456 -4.83 -30.20 -25.81
CA ARG A 456 -4.16 -29.37 -24.79
C ARG A 456 -2.71 -29.84 -24.68
N PRO A 457 -1.70 -29.00 -24.96
CA PRO A 457 -0.32 -29.39 -24.69
C PRO A 457 -0.10 -29.63 -23.21
N ALA A 458 0.99 -30.34 -22.91
CA ALA A 458 1.43 -30.57 -21.56
C ALA A 458 1.52 -29.24 -20.77
N GLY A 459 0.81 -29.18 -19.64
CA GLY A 459 0.86 -28.07 -18.70
C GLY A 459 -0.15 -26.94 -18.95
N TRP A 460 -0.97 -26.95 -20.00
CA TRP A 460 -2.04 -25.96 -20.19
C TRP A 460 -3.43 -26.56 -19.94
N GLU A 461 -4.29 -25.82 -19.26
CA GLU A 461 -5.70 -26.18 -19.04
C GLU A 461 -6.63 -25.04 -19.40
N LEU A 462 -7.75 -25.37 -20.04
CA LEU A 462 -8.89 -24.47 -20.18
C LEU A 462 -9.94 -24.90 -19.16
N CYS A 463 -10.26 -24.00 -18.24
CA CYS A 463 -11.30 -24.18 -17.24
C CYS A 463 -12.42 -23.17 -17.50
N GLU A 464 -13.65 -23.65 -17.52
CA GLU A 464 -14.84 -22.83 -17.73
C GLU A 464 -15.77 -22.97 -16.55
N LEU A 465 -16.12 -21.84 -15.93
CA LEU A 465 -17.02 -21.89 -14.79
C LEU A 465 -18.48 -21.90 -15.23
N HIS A 466 -18.87 -21.31 -16.38
CA HIS A 466 -20.22 -21.39 -16.99
C HIS A 466 -20.23 -20.90 -18.46
N GLY A 467 -19.86 -21.71 -19.47
CA GLY A 467 -19.77 -21.26 -20.89
C GLY A 467 -19.49 -22.34 -21.98
N ASP A 468 -19.28 -21.87 -23.23
CA ASP A 468 -18.64 -22.58 -24.38
C ASP A 468 -17.47 -21.70 -24.86
N ALA A 469 -16.27 -21.97 -24.36
CA ALA A 469 -15.03 -21.40 -24.85
C ALA A 469 -14.18 -22.47 -25.56
N ARG A 470 -13.41 -22.01 -26.55
CA ARG A 470 -12.52 -22.88 -27.33
C ARG A 470 -11.18 -22.22 -27.46
N VAL A 471 -10.12 -23.00 -27.37
CA VAL A 471 -8.78 -22.51 -27.65
C VAL A 471 -8.25 -23.17 -28.91
N ARG A 472 -7.67 -22.36 -29.80
CA ARG A 472 -7.12 -22.83 -31.07
C ARG A 472 -5.75 -22.22 -31.30
N ARG A 473 -4.90 -22.92 -32.05
CA ARG A 473 -3.66 -22.34 -32.54
C ARG A 473 -3.92 -21.11 -33.41
N SER A 474 -3.13 -20.08 -33.19
CA SER A 474 -3.12 -18.85 -33.96
C SER A 474 -1.69 -18.34 -34.13
N TRP A 475 -1.54 -17.17 -34.75
CA TRP A 475 -0.25 -16.56 -35.02
C TRP A 475 -0.32 -15.07 -34.71
N ALA A 476 0.67 -14.57 -33.98
CA ALA A 476 0.91 -13.14 -33.80
C ALA A 476 1.91 -12.65 -34.84
N PRO A 477 1.82 -11.41 -35.35
CA PRO A 477 2.88 -10.82 -36.17
C PRO A 477 4.17 -10.68 -35.34
N PRO A 478 5.36 -11.04 -35.88
CA PRO A 478 5.67 -11.49 -37.25
C PRO A 478 5.83 -13.02 -37.37
N GLY A 479 4.77 -13.80 -37.11
CA GLY A 479 4.80 -15.27 -37.18
C GLY A 479 5.12 -15.96 -35.86
N THR A 480 4.96 -15.28 -34.72
CA THR A 480 5.11 -15.90 -33.40
C THR A 480 3.91 -16.82 -33.10
N PRO A 481 4.11 -18.08 -32.66
CA PRO A 481 3.03 -18.95 -32.22
C PRO A 481 2.18 -18.31 -31.12
N ALA A 482 0.87 -18.49 -31.20
CA ALA A 482 -0.08 -17.94 -30.24
C ALA A 482 -1.29 -18.86 -30.03
N ALA A 483 -1.95 -18.78 -28.88
CA ALA A 483 -3.26 -19.34 -28.65
C ALA A 483 -4.35 -18.28 -28.86
N ARG A 484 -5.43 -18.65 -29.56
CA ARG A 484 -6.66 -17.85 -29.63
C ARG A 484 -7.71 -18.52 -28.77
N VAL A 485 -8.12 -17.86 -27.70
CA VAL A 485 -9.25 -18.25 -26.86
C VAL A 485 -10.48 -17.52 -27.35
N ARG A 486 -11.53 -18.26 -27.69
CA ARG A 486 -12.82 -17.74 -28.17
C ARG A 486 -13.91 -18.10 -27.18
N ARG A 487 -14.55 -17.10 -26.57
CA ARG A 487 -15.71 -17.27 -25.69
C ARG A 487 -16.99 -16.91 -26.43
N ARG A 488 -17.91 -17.87 -26.60
CA ARG A 488 -19.13 -17.68 -27.41
C ARG A 488 -20.27 -16.99 -26.66
N HIS A 489 -20.38 -17.20 -25.34
CA HIS A 489 -21.49 -16.69 -24.53
C HIS A 489 -21.00 -15.83 -23.37
N ALA A 490 -21.74 -14.76 -23.09
CA ALA A 490 -21.61 -14.00 -21.85
C ALA A 490 -22.26 -14.81 -20.71
N GLY A 491 -21.57 -14.94 -19.56
CA GLY A 491 -22.13 -15.64 -18.40
C GLY A 491 -21.09 -16.03 -17.35
N GLY A 492 -20.08 -16.82 -17.73
CA GLY A 492 -19.06 -17.32 -16.77
C GLY A 492 -17.64 -16.80 -17.02
N MET A 493 -16.77 -16.93 -16.02
CA MET A 493 -15.34 -16.66 -16.18
C MET A 493 -14.70 -17.77 -17.03
N THR A 494 -13.85 -17.39 -17.99
CA THR A 494 -13.04 -18.33 -18.80
C THR A 494 -11.60 -18.24 -18.33
N LEU A 495 -11.02 -19.37 -17.93
CA LEU A 495 -9.67 -19.48 -17.40
C LEU A 495 -8.78 -20.26 -18.35
N LEU A 496 -7.70 -19.66 -18.80
CA LEU A 496 -6.59 -20.36 -19.42
C LEU A 496 -5.46 -20.44 -18.39
N LEU A 497 -5.17 -21.66 -17.94
CA LEU A 497 -4.23 -21.95 -16.86
C LEU A 497 -2.97 -22.56 -17.44
N GLN A 498 -1.83 -22.18 -16.88
CA GLN A 498 -0.57 -22.85 -17.11
C GLN A 498 -0.01 -23.38 -15.79
N ARG A 499 0.22 -24.69 -15.72
CA ARG A 499 0.85 -25.36 -14.57
C ARG A 499 2.37 -25.34 -14.69
N ILE A 500 3.00 -24.91 -13.61
CA ILE A 500 4.44 -24.90 -13.39
C ILE A 500 4.75 -25.97 -12.34
N PRO A 501 5.33 -27.11 -12.74
CA PRO A 501 5.65 -28.18 -11.80
C PRO A 501 6.78 -27.78 -10.85
N GLY A 502 6.79 -28.37 -9.66
CA GLY A 502 7.85 -28.17 -8.68
C GLY A 502 7.71 -26.84 -7.95
N VAL A 503 6.62 -26.67 -7.20
CA VAL A 503 6.31 -25.46 -6.44
C VAL A 503 7.47 -25.02 -5.54
N GLU A 504 8.24 -25.98 -5.00
CA GLU A 504 9.42 -25.78 -4.16
C GLU A 504 10.54 -25.01 -4.87
N ARG A 505 10.52 -24.99 -6.21
CA ARG A 505 11.48 -24.25 -7.05
C ARG A 505 11.02 -22.83 -7.37
N THR A 506 9.82 -22.45 -6.95
CA THR A 506 9.19 -21.19 -7.35
C THR A 506 8.67 -20.41 -6.17
N GLU A 507 8.36 -21.06 -5.05
CA GLU A 507 7.74 -20.42 -3.89
C GLU A 507 8.58 -19.26 -3.34
N GLY A 508 7.94 -18.12 -3.09
CA GLY A 508 8.61 -16.91 -2.61
C GLY A 508 9.54 -16.23 -3.62
N ALA A 509 9.72 -16.79 -4.83
CA ALA A 509 10.61 -16.20 -5.82
C ALA A 509 9.96 -14.99 -6.52
N PRO A 510 10.70 -13.89 -6.71
CA PRO A 510 10.27 -12.81 -7.58
C PRO A 510 10.37 -13.27 -9.04
N VAL A 511 9.25 -13.16 -9.75
CA VAL A 511 9.12 -13.62 -11.13
C VAL A 511 8.54 -12.53 -12.02
N ARG A 512 8.95 -12.56 -13.29
CA ARG A 512 8.43 -11.70 -14.34
C ARG A 512 7.69 -12.55 -15.36
N LEU A 513 6.41 -12.26 -15.53
CA LEU A 513 5.58 -12.77 -16.61
C LEU A 513 5.64 -11.78 -17.77
N ARG A 514 6.03 -12.22 -18.96
CA ARG A 514 5.92 -11.41 -20.18
C ARG A 514 5.04 -12.13 -21.18
N PHE A 515 4.12 -11.42 -21.81
CA PHE A 515 3.29 -11.99 -22.86
C PHE A 515 2.84 -10.93 -23.84
N ARG A 516 2.54 -11.33 -25.08
CA ARG A 516 1.80 -10.47 -26.00
C ARG A 516 0.37 -10.93 -26.05
N ALA A 517 -0.55 -9.98 -26.06
CA ALA A 517 -1.97 -10.27 -26.20
C ALA A 517 -2.67 -9.25 -27.11
N ARG A 518 -3.82 -9.67 -27.64
CA ARG A 518 -4.81 -8.81 -28.31
C ARG A 518 -6.20 -9.37 -28.11
N ALA A 519 -7.22 -8.58 -28.35
CA ALA A 519 -8.60 -9.04 -28.41
C ALA A 519 -9.29 -8.65 -29.72
N THR A 520 -10.40 -9.29 -30.10
CA THR A 520 -11.18 -8.88 -31.28
C THR A 520 -11.92 -7.56 -31.07
N ARG A 521 -12.12 -7.19 -29.81
CA ARG A 521 -12.66 -5.91 -29.37
C ARG A 521 -12.00 -5.52 -28.06
N ARG A 522 -12.05 -4.24 -27.71
CA ARG A 522 -11.55 -3.77 -26.41
C ARG A 522 -12.18 -4.56 -25.27
N THR A 523 -11.34 -5.09 -24.40
CA THR A 523 -11.75 -5.90 -23.25
C THR A 523 -10.65 -5.91 -22.20
N THR A 524 -10.89 -6.57 -21.08
CA THR A 524 -9.93 -6.76 -20.01
C THR A 524 -9.53 -8.22 -19.90
N LEU A 525 -8.23 -8.48 -19.83
CA LEU A 525 -7.67 -9.77 -19.46
C LEU A 525 -7.10 -9.69 -18.05
N LEU A 526 -7.51 -10.60 -17.18
CA LEU A 526 -6.99 -10.68 -15.82
C LEU A 526 -5.85 -11.70 -15.77
N THR A 527 -4.79 -11.41 -15.03
CA THR A 527 -3.67 -12.32 -14.79
C THR A 527 -3.33 -12.41 -13.31
N TYR A 528 -3.08 -13.62 -12.81
CA TYR A 528 -2.62 -13.83 -11.44
C TYR A 528 -1.88 -15.15 -11.32
N PHE A 529 -1.05 -15.26 -10.28
CA PHE A 529 -0.42 -16.50 -9.88
C PHE A 529 -1.24 -17.14 -8.78
N TYR A 530 -1.35 -18.46 -8.83
CA TYR A 530 -2.09 -19.25 -7.87
C TYR A 530 -1.28 -20.47 -7.49
N LEU A 531 -1.19 -20.80 -6.21
CA LEU A 531 -0.38 -21.93 -5.76
C LEU A 531 -1.28 -23.11 -5.38
N GLN A 532 -1.28 -24.15 -6.21
CA GLN A 532 -2.11 -25.34 -5.99
C GLN A 532 -1.38 -26.33 -5.08
N VAL A 533 -1.92 -26.55 -3.88
CA VAL A 533 -1.43 -27.55 -2.91
C VAL A 533 -2.40 -28.72 -2.84
N LEU A 534 -1.90 -29.95 -2.94
CA LEU A 534 -2.74 -31.17 -2.84
C LEU A 534 -3.06 -31.55 -1.38
N ASP A 535 -3.53 -30.58 -0.60
CA ASP A 535 -3.94 -30.76 0.80
C ASP A 535 -5.40 -30.34 1.09
N GLY A 536 -6.11 -29.83 0.07
CA GLY A 536 -7.50 -29.37 0.19
C GLY A 536 -7.67 -28.05 0.95
N GLY A 537 -6.58 -27.38 1.34
CA GLY A 537 -6.62 -26.09 2.03
C GLY A 537 -6.76 -24.90 1.07
N VAL A 538 -7.05 -23.72 1.62
CA VAL A 538 -7.07 -22.46 0.84
C VAL A 538 -5.67 -22.22 0.25
N HIS A 539 -5.64 -21.97 -1.05
CA HIS A 539 -4.43 -21.74 -1.83
C HIS A 539 -4.12 -20.25 -1.90
N PRO A 540 -2.88 -19.83 -1.61
CA PRO A 540 -2.49 -18.44 -1.72
C PRO A 540 -2.34 -18.06 -3.21
N GLY A 541 -2.69 -16.83 -3.53
CA GLY A 541 -2.58 -16.26 -4.87
C GLY A 541 -2.09 -14.82 -4.83
N THR A 542 -1.55 -14.32 -5.93
CA THR A 542 -1.19 -12.90 -6.06
C THR A 542 -2.46 -12.07 -6.27
N PRO A 543 -2.42 -10.75 -5.99
CA PRO A 543 -3.44 -9.84 -6.47
C PRO A 543 -3.69 -10.01 -7.97
N VAL A 544 -4.94 -9.83 -8.38
CA VAL A 544 -5.34 -9.95 -9.77
C VAL A 544 -4.87 -8.73 -10.55
N CYS A 545 -4.10 -8.96 -11.61
CA CYS A 545 -3.67 -7.92 -12.52
C CYS A 545 -4.62 -7.82 -13.72
N ALA A 546 -5.27 -6.67 -13.93
CA ALA A 546 -6.07 -6.40 -15.12
C ALA A 546 -5.23 -5.73 -16.22
N HIS A 547 -5.37 -6.24 -17.45
CA HIS A 547 -4.73 -5.73 -18.66
C HIS A 547 -5.80 -5.31 -19.65
N ALA A 548 -5.82 -4.04 -20.02
CA ALA A 548 -6.67 -3.56 -21.11
C ALA A 548 -6.12 -4.10 -22.44
N LEU A 549 -6.89 -4.99 -23.09
CA LEU A 549 -6.58 -5.53 -24.39
C LEU A 549 -7.21 -4.68 -25.49
N ASP A 550 -6.38 -4.29 -26.45
CA ASP A 550 -6.80 -3.64 -27.69
C ASP A 550 -6.91 -4.66 -28.84
N THR A 551 -7.28 -4.18 -30.03
CA THR A 551 -7.34 -4.98 -31.26
C THR A 551 -5.97 -5.33 -31.84
N GLU A 552 -4.93 -4.63 -31.38
CA GLU A 552 -3.54 -4.79 -31.78
C GLU A 552 -2.77 -5.67 -30.79
N TRP A 553 -1.75 -6.36 -31.29
CA TRP A 553 -0.84 -7.12 -30.45
C TRP A 553 0.06 -6.19 -29.64
N ARG A 554 -0.11 -6.19 -28.32
CA ARG A 554 0.70 -5.42 -27.37
C ARG A 554 1.45 -6.36 -26.45
N GLU A 555 2.62 -5.92 -26.01
CA GLU A 555 3.37 -6.60 -24.95
C GLU A 555 2.86 -6.15 -23.59
N TYR A 556 2.67 -7.11 -22.70
CA TYR A 556 2.25 -6.94 -21.32
C TYR A 556 3.27 -7.62 -20.40
N GLN A 557 3.43 -7.05 -19.21
CA GLN A 557 4.30 -7.58 -18.18
C GLN A 557 3.57 -7.57 -16.84
N GLN A 558 3.75 -8.65 -16.07
CA GLN A 558 3.40 -8.69 -14.66
C GLN A 558 4.66 -9.07 -13.88
N VAL A 559 4.94 -8.34 -12.81
CA VAL A 559 5.95 -8.73 -11.82
C VAL A 559 5.21 -9.10 -10.55
N ALA A 560 5.55 -10.25 -9.99
CA ALA A 560 4.96 -10.71 -8.75
C ALA A 560 5.97 -11.55 -7.98
N VAL A 561 5.66 -11.79 -6.71
CA VAL A 561 6.30 -12.83 -5.93
C VAL A 561 5.36 -14.02 -5.91
N VAL A 562 5.87 -15.19 -6.31
CA VAL A 562 5.09 -16.43 -6.19
C VAL A 562 4.77 -16.64 -4.71
N PRO A 563 3.50 -16.88 -4.35
CA PRO A 563 3.16 -17.04 -2.95
C PRO A 563 3.99 -18.15 -2.26
N PRO A 564 4.39 -17.99 -0.99
CA PRO A 564 5.11 -19.04 -0.28
C PRO A 564 4.16 -20.15 0.19
N LEU A 565 4.68 -21.35 0.50
CA LEU A 565 3.89 -22.45 1.05
C LEU A 565 3.45 -22.23 2.51
N HIS A 566 3.91 -21.16 3.17
CA HIS A 566 3.58 -20.82 4.56
C HIS A 566 3.77 -22.01 5.54
N GLY A 567 4.90 -22.71 5.41
CA GLY A 567 5.24 -23.87 6.26
C GLY A 567 4.61 -25.20 5.85
N ARG A 568 3.82 -25.24 4.78
CA ARG A 568 3.35 -26.50 4.19
C ARG A 568 4.51 -27.20 3.49
N ARG A 569 4.59 -28.53 3.63
CA ARG A 569 5.60 -29.32 2.92
C ARG A 569 5.18 -29.52 1.46
N PRO A 570 6.07 -29.26 0.48
CA PRO A 570 5.82 -29.62 -0.91
C PRO A 570 5.51 -31.13 -1.03
N ARG A 571 4.53 -31.48 -1.86
CA ARG A 571 4.18 -32.87 -2.21
C ARG A 571 4.27 -33.06 -3.72
N PRO A 572 4.58 -34.26 -4.23
CA PRO A 572 4.47 -34.57 -5.64
C PRO A 572 3.09 -34.18 -6.17
N GLY A 573 3.05 -33.35 -7.22
CA GLY A 573 1.83 -32.83 -7.83
C GLY A 573 1.42 -31.42 -7.39
N ASN A 574 2.06 -30.84 -6.37
CA ASN A 574 1.93 -29.40 -6.11
C ASN A 574 2.57 -28.61 -7.26
N HIS A 575 1.92 -27.52 -7.67
CA HIS A 575 2.36 -26.71 -8.79
C HIS A 575 1.90 -25.25 -8.62
N THR A 576 2.60 -24.36 -9.29
CA THR A 576 2.18 -22.95 -9.43
C THR A 576 1.38 -22.83 -10.72
N GLU A 577 0.23 -22.18 -10.68
CA GLU A 577 -0.58 -21.87 -11.85
C GLU A 577 -0.42 -20.39 -12.21
N VAL A 578 -0.14 -20.11 -13.48
CA VAL A 578 -0.35 -18.80 -14.07
C VAL A 578 -1.74 -18.81 -14.69
N VAL A 579 -2.58 -17.88 -14.25
CA VAL A 579 -3.98 -17.81 -14.67
C VAL A 579 -4.20 -16.63 -15.58
N PHE A 580 -4.80 -16.86 -16.75
CA PHE A 580 -5.34 -15.84 -17.64
C PHE A 580 -6.86 -15.95 -17.62
N ALA A 581 -7.53 -14.94 -17.07
CA ALA A 581 -8.98 -14.96 -16.90
C ALA A 581 -9.67 -13.86 -17.73
N LEU A 582 -10.67 -14.26 -18.51
CA LEU A 582 -11.65 -13.33 -19.06
C LEU A 582 -12.81 -13.19 -18.07
N PRO A 583 -13.02 -11.99 -17.49
CA PRO A 583 -14.07 -11.80 -16.51
C PRO A 583 -15.47 -11.82 -17.18
N PRO A 584 -16.56 -12.03 -16.43
CA PRO A 584 -17.91 -12.09 -16.99
C PRO A 584 -18.27 -10.88 -17.85
N GLU A 585 -17.88 -9.69 -17.42
CA GLU A 585 -18.11 -8.38 -18.05
C GLU A 585 -17.42 -8.26 -19.41
N ALA A 586 -16.39 -9.09 -19.67
CA ALA A 586 -15.77 -9.18 -20.98
C ALA A 586 -16.73 -9.69 -22.05
N GLY A 587 -17.89 -10.28 -21.70
CA GLY A 587 -18.90 -10.79 -22.63
C GLY A 587 -18.36 -11.83 -23.62
N ALA A 588 -19.00 -11.95 -24.80
CA ALA A 588 -18.45 -12.74 -25.91
C ALA A 588 -17.20 -12.02 -26.47
N ALA A 589 -16.03 -12.61 -26.25
CA ALA A 589 -14.75 -12.03 -26.63
C ALA A 589 -13.79 -13.12 -27.11
N ASP A 590 -12.97 -12.77 -28.09
CA ASP A 590 -11.84 -13.59 -28.50
C ASP A 590 -10.57 -12.85 -28.14
N PHE A 591 -9.62 -13.52 -27.49
CA PHE A 591 -8.28 -12.98 -27.30
C PHE A 591 -7.21 -13.92 -27.86
N GLY A 592 -6.16 -13.33 -28.39
CA GLY A 592 -4.93 -14.00 -28.75
C GLY A 592 -3.88 -13.77 -27.66
N ILE A 593 -3.09 -14.78 -27.35
CA ILE A 593 -1.94 -14.70 -26.44
C ILE A 593 -0.74 -15.47 -27.00
N THR A 594 0.46 -14.90 -26.96
CA THR A 594 1.70 -15.59 -27.38
C THR A 594 2.30 -16.41 -26.24
N ALA A 595 3.48 -17.03 -26.46
CA ALA A 595 4.33 -17.55 -25.39
C ALA A 595 4.40 -16.58 -24.21
N VAL A 596 4.30 -17.14 -22.99
CA VAL A 596 4.19 -16.38 -21.74
C VAL A 596 5.36 -16.72 -20.80
N PRO A 597 6.62 -16.54 -21.21
CA PRO A 597 7.77 -16.96 -20.39
C PRO A 597 7.66 -16.41 -18.97
N LEU A 598 7.89 -17.30 -18.01
CA LEU A 598 8.12 -16.92 -16.63
C LEU A 598 9.62 -16.81 -16.42
N GLU A 599 10.10 -15.60 -16.19
CA GLU A 599 11.51 -15.28 -16.02
C GLU A 599 11.83 -15.05 -14.53
N PRO A 600 12.94 -15.58 -14.00
CA PRO A 600 13.44 -15.18 -12.69
C PRO A 600 13.81 -13.71 -12.68
N ILE A 601 13.53 -13.05 -11.56
CA ILE A 601 14.10 -11.73 -11.28
C ILE A 601 15.26 -11.93 -10.33
N SER A 602 16.48 -11.75 -10.83
CA SER A 602 17.67 -11.73 -9.99
C SER A 602 17.74 -10.40 -9.25
N LEU A 603 17.70 -10.45 -7.93
CA LEU A 603 18.01 -9.32 -7.07
C LEU A 603 19.50 -9.34 -6.71
N PRO A 604 20.12 -8.19 -6.42
CA PRO A 604 21.48 -8.17 -5.91
C PRO A 604 21.58 -9.00 -4.62
N PRO A 605 22.71 -9.69 -4.39
CA PRO A 605 22.95 -10.35 -3.11
C PRO A 605 22.94 -9.34 -1.96
N PRO A 606 22.66 -9.81 -0.73
CA PRO A 606 22.66 -8.98 0.48
C PRO A 606 23.96 -8.23 0.74
#